data_AF-A0A560YWN3-F1
#
_entry.id   AF-A0A560YWN3-F1
#
_cell.length_a   1.000
_cell.length_b   1.000
_cell.length_c   1.000
_cell.angle_alpha   90.00
_cell.angle_beta   90.00
_cell.angle_gamma   90.00
#
_symmetry.space_group_name_H-M   'P 1'
#
loop_
_entity.id
_entity.type
_entity.pdbx_description
1 polymer ?
#
loop_
_entity_poly.entity_id
_entity_poly.type
_entity_poly.pdbx_seq_one_letter_code
_entity_poly.pdbx_strand_id
1 'polypeptide(L)'
;MRTIPETVFLWGGLVLIALILLASLVLLYFAYFRAGEIVKNLSNSPAVVARSKSLGWDPAGRFLFISCVGTLFIFSKKSLKSGDLNTKDYKCFPVGLRRRIEVISMLMLALCVIAIIGVIIGKYNGWLK
;
A
#
# COMPACT_ATOMS: atom_id res chain seq x y z
N MET A 1 -30.78 19.95 -13.10
CA MET A 1 -30.81 19.63 -11.65
C MET A 1 -30.01 18.35 -11.46
N ARG A 2 -28.90 18.36 -10.69
CA ARG A 2 -28.20 17.10 -10.35
C ARG A 2 -29.13 16.27 -9.48
N THR A 3 -29.31 15.02 -9.85
CA THR A 3 -30.10 14.07 -9.08
C THR A 3 -29.38 13.74 -7.77
N ILE A 4 -30.14 13.50 -6.70
CA ILE A 4 -29.64 13.07 -5.38
C ILE A 4 -28.55 11.96 -5.49
N PRO A 5 -28.71 10.91 -6.32
CA PRO A 5 -27.71 9.85 -6.45
C PRO A 5 -26.35 10.31 -7.04
N GLU A 6 -26.33 11.27 -7.96
CA GLU A 6 -25.06 11.83 -8.50
C GLU A 6 -24.28 12.58 -7.41
N THR A 7 -24.99 13.27 -6.52
CA THR A 7 -24.37 14.02 -5.43
C THR A 7 -23.78 13.07 -4.39
N VAL A 8 -24.49 12.00 -4.03
CA VAL A 8 -23.99 10.95 -3.12
C VAL A 8 -22.75 10.27 -3.71
N PHE A 9 -22.74 9.99 -5.01
CA PHE A 9 -21.60 9.40 -5.69
C PHE A 9 -20.37 10.31 -5.69
N LEU A 10 -20.55 11.61 -5.96
CA LEU A 10 -19.45 12.58 -5.94
C LEU A 10 -18.84 12.73 -4.55
N TRP A 11 -19.67 12.89 -3.51
CA TRP A 11 -19.18 12.98 -2.13
C TRP A 11 -18.56 11.67 -1.65
N GLY A 12 -19.16 10.53 -2.00
CA GLY A 12 -18.61 9.21 -1.69
C GLY A 12 -17.25 9.01 -2.35
N GLY A 13 -17.12 9.33 -3.64
CA GLY A 13 -15.85 9.29 -4.37
C GLY A 13 -14.79 10.23 -3.78
N LEU A 14 -15.18 11.46 -3.40
CA LEU A 14 -14.28 12.43 -2.77
C LEU A 14 -13.73 11.90 -1.43
N VAL A 15 -14.60 11.37 -0.57
CA VAL A 15 -14.21 10.76 0.71
C VAL A 15 -13.26 9.58 0.47
N LEU A 16 -13.53 8.78 -0.56
CA LEU A 16 -12.72 7.62 -0.90
C LEU A 16 -11.32 8.02 -1.39
N ILE A 17 -11.22 9.05 -2.24
CA ILE A 17 -9.94 9.63 -2.68
C ILE A 17 -9.18 10.22 -1.49
N ALA A 18 -9.86 10.95 -0.59
CA ALA A 18 -9.25 11.50 0.61
C ALA A 18 -8.70 10.39 1.52
N LEU A 19 -9.44 9.29 1.71
CA LEU A 19 -9.00 8.10 2.46
C LEU A 19 -7.78 7.44 1.83
N ILE A 20 -7.74 7.30 0.51
CA ILE A 20 -6.57 6.76 -0.22
C ILE A 20 -5.35 7.66 -0.03
N LEU A 21 -5.52 8.98 -0.13
CA LEU A 21 -4.45 9.95 0.12
C LEU A 21 -3.96 9.91 1.57
N LEU A 22 -4.85 9.75 2.53
CA LEU A 22 -4.48 9.65 3.94
C LEU A 22 -3.71 8.35 4.21
N ALA A 23 -4.18 7.22 3.66
CA ALA A 23 -3.48 5.95 3.76
C ALA A 23 -2.10 5.99 3.09
N SER A 24 -1.98 6.65 1.94
CA SER A 24 -0.71 6.81 1.24
C SER A 24 0.27 7.71 2.01
N LEU A 25 -0.21 8.78 2.65
CA LEU A 25 0.58 9.63 3.55
C LEU A 25 1.05 8.85 4.79
N VAL A 26 0.20 8.03 5.39
CA VAL A 26 0.59 7.18 6.54
C VAL A 26 1.65 6.16 6.13
N LEU A 27 1.52 5.54 4.94
CA LEU A 27 2.55 4.68 4.35
C LEU A 27 3.86 5.43 4.13
N LEU A 28 3.80 6.65 3.58
CA LEU A 28 4.97 7.50 3.36
C LEU A 28 5.65 7.89 4.67
N TYR A 29 4.86 8.22 5.71
CA TYR A 29 5.35 8.49 7.05
C TYR A 29 6.07 7.28 7.64
N PHE A 30 5.49 6.09 7.53
CA PHE A 30 6.14 4.83 7.91
C PHE A 30 7.41 4.58 7.09
N ALA A 31 7.43 4.92 5.81
CA ALA A 31 8.63 4.82 4.99
C ALA A 31 9.72 5.80 5.48
N TYR A 32 9.39 7.04 5.80
CA TYR A 32 10.40 8.01 6.28
C TYR A 32 10.94 7.67 7.66
N PHE A 33 10.06 7.30 8.59
CA PHE A 33 10.43 7.12 9.99
C PHE A 33 10.89 5.70 10.32
N ARG A 34 10.42 4.70 9.55
CA ARG A 34 10.61 3.28 9.83
C ARG A 34 11.26 2.48 8.72
N ALA A 35 11.53 3.05 7.53
CA ALA A 35 12.27 2.31 6.49
C ALA A 35 13.66 1.87 6.95
N GLY A 36 14.33 2.64 7.81
CA GLY A 36 15.63 2.24 8.38
C GLY A 36 15.54 0.94 9.18
N GLU A 37 14.53 0.78 10.02
CA GLU A 37 14.29 -0.46 10.77
C GLU A 37 13.88 -1.62 9.85
N ILE A 38 13.03 -1.34 8.86
CA ILE A 38 12.57 -2.32 7.88
C ILE A 38 13.77 -2.87 7.07
N VAL A 39 14.60 -1.98 6.51
CA VAL A 39 15.78 -2.36 5.72
C VAL A 39 16.80 -3.10 6.59
N LYS A 40 17.04 -2.64 7.82
CA LYS A 40 17.96 -3.30 8.75
C LYS A 40 17.52 -4.71 9.10
N ASN A 41 16.21 -4.94 9.29
CA ASN A 41 15.67 -6.26 9.63
C ASN A 41 15.45 -7.17 8.40
N LEU A 42 15.50 -6.63 7.18
CA LEU A 42 15.36 -7.36 5.92
C LEU A 42 16.64 -7.34 5.08
N SER A 43 17.80 -7.12 5.73
CA SER A 43 19.09 -6.94 5.06
C SER A 43 19.57 -8.18 4.29
N ASN A 44 19.02 -9.37 4.59
CA ASN A 44 19.30 -10.61 3.85
C ASN A 44 18.25 -10.93 2.77
N SER A 45 17.20 -10.12 2.60
CA SER A 45 16.18 -10.37 1.57
C SER A 45 16.54 -9.64 0.27
N PRO A 46 16.82 -10.36 -0.83
CA PRO A 46 17.32 -9.77 -2.08
C PRO A 46 16.34 -8.76 -2.69
N ALA A 47 15.03 -9.00 -2.57
CA ALA A 47 13.98 -8.09 -3.04
C ALA A 47 13.99 -6.74 -2.29
N VAL A 48 14.39 -6.74 -1.01
CA VAL A 48 14.46 -5.53 -0.18
C VAL A 48 15.81 -4.83 -0.37
N VAL A 49 16.91 -5.57 -0.49
CA VAL A 49 18.24 -4.99 -0.73
C VAL A 49 18.33 -4.33 -2.10
N ALA A 50 17.81 -4.97 -3.15
CA ALA A 50 17.76 -4.38 -4.50
C ALA A 50 16.99 -3.05 -4.53
N ARG A 51 15.92 -2.96 -3.74
CA ARG A 51 15.04 -1.78 -3.67
C ARG A 51 15.53 -0.73 -2.67
N SER A 52 16.23 -1.16 -1.62
CA SER A 52 16.95 -0.32 -0.65
C SER A 52 18.12 0.40 -1.30
N LYS A 53 18.81 -0.22 -2.27
CA LYS A 53 19.89 0.43 -3.01
C LYS A 53 19.41 1.59 -3.87
N SER A 54 18.14 1.59 -4.25
CA SER A 54 17.45 2.67 -4.98
C SER A 54 16.76 3.68 -4.04
N LEU A 55 16.95 3.54 -2.73
CA LEU A 55 16.31 4.40 -1.72
C LEU A 55 17.08 5.72 -1.60
N GLY A 56 16.94 6.57 -2.60
CA GLY A 56 17.39 7.97 -2.56
C GLY A 56 16.59 8.82 -1.57
N TRP A 57 16.80 10.14 -1.63
CA TRP A 57 16.02 11.13 -0.88
C TRP A 57 14.63 11.39 -1.48
N ASP A 58 14.26 10.66 -2.55
CA ASP A 58 13.03 10.85 -3.28
C ASP A 58 11.78 10.31 -2.55
N PRO A 59 10.75 11.14 -2.32
CA PRO A 59 9.50 10.73 -1.68
C PRO A 59 8.75 9.69 -2.51
N ALA A 60 8.81 9.78 -3.84
CA ALA A 60 8.16 8.81 -4.74
C ALA A 60 8.82 7.42 -4.68
N GLY A 61 10.16 7.36 -4.62
CA GLY A 61 10.90 6.10 -4.51
C GLY A 61 10.62 5.39 -3.18
N ARG A 62 10.53 6.15 -2.08
CA ARG A 62 10.16 5.64 -0.75
C ARG A 62 8.72 5.14 -0.69
N PHE A 63 7.80 5.83 -1.37
CA PHE A 63 6.41 5.39 -1.48
C PHE A 63 6.27 4.06 -2.22
N LEU A 64 6.97 3.91 -3.35
CA LEU A 64 7.00 2.65 -4.09
C LEU A 64 7.66 1.53 -3.29
N PHE A 65 8.72 1.84 -2.53
CA PHE A 65 9.38 0.88 -1.66
C PHE A 65 8.42 0.34 -0.60
N ILE A 66 7.73 1.20 0.16
CA ILE A 66 6.81 0.75 1.22
C ILE A 66 5.59 0.04 0.65
N SER A 67 5.08 0.46 -0.52
CA SER A 67 3.98 -0.24 -1.21
C SER A 67 4.40 -1.62 -1.69
N CYS A 68 5.62 -1.76 -2.22
CA CYS A 68 6.17 -3.05 -2.62
C CYS A 68 6.38 -3.97 -1.41
N VAL A 69 6.97 -3.44 -0.33
CA VAL A 69 7.15 -4.18 0.94
C VAL A 69 5.80 -4.59 1.53
N GLY A 70 4.81 -3.70 1.55
CA GLY A 70 3.46 -4.00 1.98
C GLY A 70 2.81 -5.13 1.17
N THR A 71 2.98 -5.10 -0.15
CA THR A 71 2.50 -6.16 -1.05
C THR A 71 3.22 -7.49 -0.82
N LEU A 72 4.54 -7.46 -0.57
CA LEU A 72 5.33 -8.64 -0.21
C LEU A 72 4.87 -9.24 1.13
N PHE A 73 4.46 -8.41 2.09
CA PHE A 73 3.90 -8.89 3.36
C PHE A 73 2.51 -9.52 3.18
N ILE A 74 1.61 -8.87 2.41
CA ILE A 74 0.29 -9.41 2.06
C ILE A 74 0.45 -10.75 1.32
N PHE A 75 1.37 -10.82 0.38
CA PHE A 75 1.71 -12.05 -0.37
C PHE A 75 2.87 -12.82 0.25
N SER A 76 3.08 -12.73 1.56
CA SER A 76 4.25 -13.32 2.20
C SER A 76 4.37 -14.82 1.96
N LYS A 77 3.25 -15.58 1.92
CA LYS A 77 3.28 -17.01 1.56
C LYS A 77 3.78 -17.29 0.14
N LYS A 78 3.47 -16.41 -0.82
CA LYS A 78 3.92 -16.55 -2.21
C LYS A 78 5.37 -16.09 -2.36
N SER A 79 5.74 -14.99 -1.71
CA SER A 79 7.10 -14.45 -1.71
C SER A 79 8.12 -15.33 -0.98
N LEU A 80 7.71 -16.01 0.11
CA LEU A 80 8.51 -17.04 0.78
C LEU A 80 8.78 -18.24 -0.14
N LYS A 81 7.78 -18.60 -0.96
CA LYS A 81 7.86 -19.73 -1.89
C LYS A 81 8.71 -19.42 -3.13
N SER A 82 8.79 -18.14 -3.52
CA SER A 82 9.62 -17.65 -4.63
C SER A 82 11.08 -17.39 -4.25
N GLY A 83 11.43 -17.39 -2.96
CA GLY A 83 12.80 -17.11 -2.49
C GLY A 83 13.16 -15.62 -2.42
N ASP A 84 12.23 -14.73 -2.78
CA ASP A 84 12.39 -13.27 -2.68
C ASP A 84 12.50 -12.78 -1.23
N LEU A 85 12.03 -13.58 -0.26
CA LEU A 85 11.96 -13.24 1.15
C LEU A 85 12.58 -14.34 2.01
N ASN A 86 13.60 -14.00 2.80
CA ASN A 86 14.26 -14.96 3.67
C ASN A 86 13.38 -15.27 4.90
N THR A 87 13.14 -16.57 5.13
CA THR A 87 12.28 -17.05 6.22
C THR A 87 12.79 -16.68 7.62
N LYS A 88 14.12 -16.55 7.78
CA LYS A 88 14.74 -16.16 9.05
C LYS A 88 14.49 -14.69 9.39
N ASP A 89 14.72 -13.78 8.44
CA ASP A 89 14.46 -12.34 8.60
C ASP A 89 12.97 -12.06 8.82
N TYR A 90 12.10 -12.80 8.13
CA TYR A 90 10.65 -12.71 8.31
C TYR A 90 10.18 -13.12 9.71
N LYS A 91 10.80 -14.15 10.31
CA LYS A 91 10.47 -14.61 11.68
C LYS A 91 11.04 -13.69 12.76
N CYS A 92 12.19 -13.06 12.52
CA CYS A 92 12.81 -12.12 13.44
C CYS A 92 12.14 -10.72 13.42
N PHE A 93 11.29 -10.47 12.43
CA PHE A 93 10.67 -9.17 12.25
C PHE A 93 9.67 -8.84 13.38
N PRO A 94 9.70 -7.62 13.94
CA PRO A 94 8.78 -7.23 15.01
C PRO A 94 7.33 -7.33 14.56
N VAL A 95 6.60 -8.26 15.17
CA VAL A 95 5.23 -8.66 14.79
C VAL A 95 4.28 -7.46 14.82
N GLY A 96 4.48 -6.52 15.75
CA GLY A 96 3.67 -5.30 15.85
C GLY A 96 3.85 -4.33 14.67
N LEU A 97 5.09 -4.13 14.19
CA LEU A 97 5.35 -3.31 12.99
C LEU A 97 4.75 -3.98 11.76
N ARG A 98 5.02 -5.28 11.62
CA ARG A 98 4.56 -6.08 10.50
C ARG A 98 3.04 -6.01 10.38
N ARG A 99 2.31 -6.25 11.47
CA ARG A 99 0.85 -6.24 11.47
C ARG A 99 0.29 -4.86 11.09
N ARG A 100 0.92 -3.76 11.55
CA ARG A 100 0.52 -2.40 11.15
C ARG A 100 0.70 -2.17 9.65
N ILE A 101 1.85 -2.53 9.10
CA ILE A 101 2.13 -2.38 7.66
C ILE A 101 1.16 -3.26 6.85
N GLU A 102 0.98 -4.51 7.25
CA GLU A 102 0.07 -5.46 6.59
C GLU A 102 -1.37 -4.95 6.60
N VAL A 103 -1.87 -4.46 7.73
CA VAL A 103 -3.22 -3.88 7.86
C VAL A 103 -3.37 -2.62 7.00
N ILE A 104 -2.41 -1.69 7.04
CA ILE A 104 -2.49 -0.45 6.26
C ILE A 104 -2.41 -0.75 4.76
N SER A 105 -1.52 -1.65 4.33
CA SER A 105 -1.42 -2.05 2.93
C SER A 105 -2.66 -2.81 2.46
N MET A 106 -3.22 -3.69 3.29
CA MET A 106 -4.46 -4.41 2.97
C MET A 106 -5.64 -3.44 2.86
N LEU A 107 -5.75 -2.49 3.80
CA LEU A 107 -6.76 -1.44 3.76
C LEU A 107 -6.63 -0.61 2.49
N MET A 108 -5.41 -0.22 2.12
CA MET A 108 -5.17 0.56 0.91
C MET A 108 -5.56 -0.24 -0.35
N LEU A 109 -5.25 -1.53 -0.39
CA LEU A 109 -5.63 -2.41 -1.51
C LEU A 109 -7.15 -2.57 -1.60
N ALA A 110 -7.83 -2.75 -0.47
CA ALA A 110 -9.29 -2.79 -0.40
C ALA A 110 -9.93 -1.48 -0.89
N LEU A 111 -9.42 -0.33 -0.43
CA LEU A 111 -9.88 0.99 -0.90
C LEU A 111 -9.69 1.15 -2.40
N CYS A 112 -8.57 0.70 -2.96
CA CYS A 112 -8.30 0.73 -4.39
C CYS A 112 -9.32 -0.12 -5.18
N VAL A 113 -9.63 -1.33 -4.69
CA VAL A 113 -10.63 -2.21 -5.31
C VAL A 113 -12.03 -1.57 -5.27
N ILE A 114 -12.42 -0.99 -4.12
CA ILE A 114 -13.70 -0.28 -3.99
C ILE A 114 -13.75 0.92 -4.94
N ALA A 115 -12.65 1.67 -5.08
CA ALA A 115 -12.56 2.78 -6.02
C ALA A 115 -12.79 2.32 -7.47
N ILE A 116 -12.13 1.24 -7.89
CA ILE A 116 -12.27 0.68 -9.25
C ILE A 116 -13.71 0.23 -9.50
N ILE A 117 -14.33 -0.46 -8.54
CA ILE A 117 -15.74 -0.88 -8.62
C ILE A 117 -16.64 0.35 -8.73
N GLY A 118 -16.41 1.38 -7.92
CA GLY A 118 -17.15 2.64 -7.98
C GLY A 118 -17.05 3.32 -9.35
N VAL A 119 -15.85 3.36 -9.94
CA VAL A 119 -15.63 3.90 -11.29
C VAL A 119 -16.36 3.08 -12.35
N ILE A 120 -16.33 1.74 -12.26
CA ILE A 120 -17.05 0.85 -13.17
C ILE A 120 -18.57 1.10 -13.09
N ILE A 121 -19.12 1.20 -11.88
CA ILE A 121 -20.55 1.50 -11.66
C ILE A 121 -20.89 2.88 -12.21
N GLY A 122 -20.07 3.90 -11.93
CA GLY A 122 -20.30 5.25 -12.44
C GLY A 122 -20.24 5.34 -13.97
N LYS A 123 -19.35 4.56 -14.59
CA LYS A 123 -19.25 4.44 -16.06
C LYS A 123 -20.42 3.66 -16.66
N TYR A 124 -20.88 2.60 -16.00
CA TYR A 124 -22.04 1.81 -16.44
C TYR A 124 -23.34 2.63 -16.36
N ASN A 125 -23.51 3.44 -15.32
CA ASN A 125 -24.64 4.35 -15.16
C ASN A 125 -24.54 5.63 -16.02
N GLY A 126 -23.47 5.80 -16.79
CA GLY A 126 -23.26 6.98 -17.64
C GLY A 126 -22.97 8.28 -16.88
N TRP A 127 -22.65 8.20 -15.59
CA TRP A 127 -22.30 9.38 -14.76
C TRP A 127 -20.85 9.82 -14.97
N LEU A 128 -19.98 8.90 -15.37
CA LEU A 128 -18.62 9.16 -15.81
C LEU A 128 -18.58 9.01 -17.33
N LYS A 129 -18.30 10.11 -18.03
CA LYS A 129 -18.20 10.18 -19.49
C LYS A 129 -16.83 9.71 -19.97
#